data_AF-A0A1G0Y1I5-F1
#
_entry.id   AF-A0A1G0Y1I5-F1
#
_cell.length_a   1.000
_cell.length_b   1.000
_cell.length_c   1.000
_cell.angle_alpha   90.00
_cell.angle_beta   90.00
_cell.angle_gamma   90.00
#
_symmetry.space_group_name_H-M   'P 1'
#
loop_
_entity.id
_entity.type
_entity.pdbx_description
1 polymer ?
#
loop_
_entity_poly.entity_id
_entity_poly.type
_entity_poly.pdbx_seq_one_letter_code
_entity_poly.pdbx_strand_id
1 'polypeptide(L)'
;MTLNKAVFLDRDGTIMFDSGYVSDPEKVDIFDETVEALKALKEAGYLLVVVTNQSGIARGYFNMDELEKVNSRMCELFKEHGVLFDKIYVCPHRDEDRCTCRKPLPGLIFKAARELDIDVSVSFMIGNSRSDVHAGISAGCKLNFLIGAEKGSLSKDNTLSVGSVGDAAEIILTVDGTFDKMESQQ
;
A
#
# COMPACT_ATOMS: atom_id res chain seq x y z
N MET A 1 5.49 -22.37 10.52
CA MET A 1 4.49 -21.76 9.62
C MET A 1 5.28 -20.87 8.67
N THR A 2 5.01 -20.94 7.37
CA THR A 2 5.61 -20.01 6.39
C THR A 2 4.94 -18.66 6.55
N LEU A 3 5.74 -17.59 6.69
CA LEU A 3 5.22 -16.23 6.74
C LEU A 3 4.81 -15.77 5.33
N ASN A 4 3.77 -14.94 5.25
CA ASN A 4 3.26 -14.38 4.01
C ASN A 4 4.16 -13.24 3.52
N LYS A 5 4.20 -13.01 2.21
CA LYS A 5 4.74 -11.78 1.62
C LYS A 5 3.60 -10.81 1.28
N ALA A 6 3.84 -9.51 1.40
CA ALA A 6 2.81 -8.51 1.16
C ALA A 6 3.31 -7.32 0.33
N VAL A 7 2.35 -6.66 -0.31
CA VAL A 7 2.51 -5.31 -0.83
C VAL A 7 1.61 -4.40 0.00
N PHE A 8 2.25 -3.51 0.76
CA PHE A 8 1.60 -2.44 1.49
C PHE A 8 1.34 -1.28 0.54
N LEU A 9 0.10 -0.80 0.51
CA LEU A 9 -0.37 0.21 -0.42
C LEU A 9 -0.88 1.41 0.37
N ASP A 10 -0.43 2.61 0.03
CA ASP A 10 -1.22 3.79 0.35
C ASP A 10 -2.51 3.83 -0.50
N ARG A 11 -3.48 4.65 -0.07
CA ARG A 11 -4.80 4.72 -0.70
C ARG A 11 -4.92 5.91 -1.66
N ASP A 12 -4.96 7.11 -1.09
CA ASP A 12 -5.30 8.34 -1.78
C ASP A 12 -4.13 8.86 -2.61
N GLY A 13 -4.34 8.98 -3.92
CA GLY A 13 -3.32 9.32 -4.92
C GLY A 13 -2.33 8.19 -5.21
N THR A 14 -2.63 6.97 -4.75
CA THR A 14 -1.84 5.76 -5.01
C THR A 14 -2.67 4.72 -5.79
N ILE A 15 -3.79 4.26 -5.23
CA ILE A 15 -4.72 3.31 -5.89
C ILE A 15 -6.06 3.94 -6.30
N MET A 16 -6.33 5.14 -5.81
CA MET A 16 -7.48 5.95 -6.18
C MET A 16 -7.09 7.43 -6.21
N PHE A 17 -7.85 8.27 -6.92
CA PHE A 17 -7.58 9.71 -6.99
C PHE A 17 -7.70 10.39 -5.60
N ASP A 18 -6.73 11.24 -5.26
CA ASP A 18 -6.82 12.11 -4.08
C ASP A 18 -7.52 13.42 -4.44
N SER A 19 -8.79 13.54 -4.08
CA SER A 19 -9.57 14.79 -4.19
C SER A 19 -9.62 15.59 -2.87
N GLY A 20 -8.85 15.17 -1.86
CA GLY A 20 -8.81 15.76 -0.54
C GLY A 20 -9.99 15.35 0.34
N TYR A 21 -9.71 14.62 1.43
CA TYR A 21 -10.72 14.20 2.42
C TYR A 21 -11.94 13.49 1.80
N VAL A 22 -11.66 12.49 0.96
CA VAL A 22 -12.70 11.69 0.31
C VAL A 22 -13.57 10.99 1.36
N SER A 23 -14.80 11.45 1.47
CA SER A 23 -15.83 10.99 2.43
C SER A 23 -17.13 10.59 1.75
N ASP A 24 -17.25 10.86 0.44
CA ASP A 24 -18.38 10.52 -0.40
C ASP A 24 -18.02 9.32 -1.29
N PRO A 25 -18.67 8.16 -1.13
CA PRO A 25 -18.42 6.97 -1.95
C PRO A 25 -18.58 7.23 -3.45
N GLU A 26 -19.46 8.12 -3.87
CA GLU A 26 -19.68 8.43 -5.28
C GLU A 26 -18.49 9.17 -5.92
N LYS A 27 -17.55 9.67 -5.11
CA LYS A 27 -16.31 10.30 -5.56
C LYS A 27 -15.11 9.36 -5.56
N VAL A 28 -15.32 8.09 -5.23
CA VAL A 28 -14.26 7.08 -5.35
C VAL A 28 -14.02 6.80 -6.82
N ASP A 29 -12.82 7.10 -7.26
CA ASP A 29 -12.35 6.90 -8.62
C ASP A 29 -10.97 6.22 -8.56
N ILE A 30 -10.83 5.06 -9.19
CA ILE A 30 -9.62 4.22 -9.11
C ILE A 30 -8.75 4.43 -10.35
N PHE A 31 -7.46 4.20 -10.22
CA PHE A 31 -6.57 4.23 -11.39
C PHE A 31 -6.70 2.91 -12.16
N ASP A 32 -7.18 2.91 -13.40
CA ASP A 32 -7.36 1.68 -14.18
C ASP A 32 -6.06 0.84 -14.27
N GLU A 33 -4.90 1.51 -14.40
CA GLU A 33 -3.60 0.83 -14.45
C GLU A 33 -3.23 0.10 -13.14
N THR A 34 -3.84 0.47 -12.01
CA THR A 34 -3.61 -0.26 -10.75
C THR A 34 -4.27 -1.62 -10.71
N VAL A 35 -5.37 -1.82 -11.43
CA VAL A 35 -6.13 -3.06 -11.39
C VAL A 35 -5.27 -4.25 -11.86
N GLU A 36 -4.70 -4.14 -13.05
CA GLU A 36 -3.88 -5.23 -13.62
C GLU A 36 -2.61 -5.48 -12.80
N ALA A 37 -1.98 -4.40 -12.31
CA ALA A 37 -0.80 -4.48 -11.46
C ALA A 37 -1.08 -5.25 -10.16
N LEU A 38 -2.16 -4.90 -9.46
CA LEU A 38 -2.54 -5.54 -8.20
C LEU A 38 -3.00 -6.99 -8.41
N LYS A 39 -3.67 -7.28 -9.53
CA LYS A 39 -4.04 -8.65 -9.89
C LYS A 39 -2.81 -9.53 -10.08
N ALA A 40 -1.82 -9.07 -10.84
CA ALA A 40 -0.56 -9.81 -11.05
C ALA A 40 0.19 -10.06 -9.73
N LEU A 41 0.18 -9.09 -8.81
CA LEU A 41 0.76 -9.26 -7.47
C LEU A 41 0.01 -10.31 -6.63
N LYS A 42 -1.33 -10.35 -6.68
CA LYS A 42 -2.12 -11.42 -6.03
C LYS A 42 -1.78 -12.78 -6.62
N GLU A 43 -1.70 -12.90 -7.94
CA GLU A 43 -1.36 -14.14 -8.64
C GLU A 43 0.06 -14.64 -8.28
N ALA A 44 0.99 -13.72 -8.02
CA ALA A 44 2.33 -14.03 -7.51
C ALA A 44 2.37 -14.37 -6.00
N GLY A 45 1.21 -14.41 -5.33
CA GLY A 45 1.08 -14.83 -3.94
C GLY A 45 1.32 -13.74 -2.90
N TYR A 46 1.28 -12.45 -3.29
CA TYR A 46 1.32 -11.36 -2.33
C TYR A 46 -0.04 -11.13 -1.67
N LEU A 47 -0.02 -10.81 -0.38
CA LEU A 47 -1.14 -10.14 0.26
C LEU A 47 -1.15 -8.66 -0.16
N LEU A 48 -2.32 -8.14 -0.51
CA LEU A 48 -2.52 -6.72 -0.77
C LEU A 48 -3.12 -6.06 0.47
N VAL A 49 -2.35 -5.19 1.10
CA VAL A 49 -2.72 -4.57 2.37
C VAL A 49 -2.70 -3.06 2.24
N VAL A 50 -3.85 -2.42 2.38
CA VAL A 50 -3.94 -0.96 2.39
C VAL A 50 -3.55 -0.45 3.78
N VAL A 51 -2.63 0.52 3.84
CA VAL A 51 -2.23 1.24 5.05
C VAL A 51 -2.37 2.74 4.79
N THR A 52 -3.39 3.39 5.35
CA THR A 52 -3.76 4.77 4.98
C THR A 52 -3.89 5.71 6.18
N ASN A 53 -3.49 6.97 5.98
CA ASN A 53 -3.66 8.06 6.95
C ASN A 53 -4.97 8.81 6.66
N GLN A 54 -5.94 8.77 7.56
CA GLN A 54 -7.25 9.40 7.41
C GLN A 54 -7.49 10.44 8.53
N SER A 55 -6.66 11.49 8.57
CA SER A 55 -6.74 12.53 9.60
C SER A 55 -8.01 13.39 9.53
N GLY A 56 -8.79 13.29 8.44
CA GLY A 56 -10.10 13.91 8.32
C GLY A 56 -11.06 13.52 9.45
N ILE A 57 -10.89 12.31 10.01
CA ILE A 57 -11.67 11.84 11.16
C ILE A 57 -11.38 12.66 12.41
N ALA A 58 -10.11 12.74 12.83
CA ALA A 58 -9.73 13.53 14.01
C ALA A 58 -9.89 15.05 13.79
N ARG A 59 -10.03 15.50 12.53
CA ARG A 59 -10.38 16.89 12.17
C ARG A 59 -11.89 17.15 12.14
N GLY A 60 -12.72 16.12 12.24
CA GLY A 60 -14.18 16.23 12.21
C GLY A 60 -14.77 16.49 10.81
N TYR A 61 -14.03 16.20 9.74
CA TYR A 61 -14.52 16.36 8.36
C TYR A 61 -15.46 15.24 7.95
N PHE A 62 -15.25 14.03 8.48
CA PHE A 62 -16.09 12.87 8.30
C PHE A 62 -15.86 11.90 9.46
N ASN A 63 -16.74 10.92 9.63
CA ASN A 63 -16.66 9.90 10.67
C ASN A 63 -16.19 8.54 10.12
N MET A 64 -16.04 7.55 11.01
CA MET A 64 -15.60 6.20 10.64
C MET A 64 -16.59 5.49 9.71
N ASP A 65 -17.90 5.71 9.85
CA ASP A 65 -18.91 5.06 9.02
C ASP A 65 -18.89 5.61 7.59
N GLU A 66 -18.66 6.92 7.42
CA GLU A 66 -18.47 7.55 6.11
C GLU A 66 -17.20 7.03 5.43
N LEU A 67 -16.10 6.92 6.18
CA LEU A 67 -14.87 6.31 5.68
C LEU A 67 -15.07 4.84 5.27
N GLU A 68 -15.83 4.07 6.05
CA GLU A 68 -16.09 2.66 5.74
C GLU A 68 -16.88 2.50 4.44
N LYS A 69 -17.82 3.40 4.15
CA LYS A 69 -18.54 3.42 2.87
C LYS A 69 -17.59 3.72 1.70
N VAL A 70 -16.66 4.67 1.87
CA VAL A 70 -15.62 4.98 0.87
C VAL A 70 -14.72 3.77 0.64
N ASN A 71 -14.23 3.12 1.70
CA ASN A 71 -13.42 1.92 1.60
C ASN A 71 -14.18 0.77 0.92
N SER A 72 -15.45 0.58 1.27
CA SER A 72 -16.31 -0.45 0.67
C SER A 72 -16.47 -0.22 -0.82
N ARG A 73 -16.76 1.02 -1.24
CA ARG A 73 -16.88 1.36 -2.66
C ARG A 73 -15.58 1.16 -3.42
N MET A 74 -14.44 1.53 -2.83
CA MET A 74 -13.12 1.24 -3.41
C MET A 74 -12.92 -0.26 -3.59
N CYS A 75 -13.21 -1.08 -2.56
CA CYS A 75 -13.10 -2.53 -2.67
C CYS A 75 -14.05 -3.11 -3.73
N GLU A 76 -15.27 -2.59 -3.88
CA GLU A 76 -16.21 -3.02 -4.90
C GLU A 76 -15.66 -2.78 -6.31
N LEU A 77 -15.14 -1.59 -6.59
CA LEU A 77 -14.56 -1.24 -7.89
C LEU A 77 -13.38 -2.14 -8.27
N PHE A 78 -12.48 -2.43 -7.33
CA PHE A 78 -11.38 -3.39 -7.57
C PHE A 78 -11.89 -4.83 -7.72
N LYS A 79 -12.91 -5.23 -6.94
CA LYS A 79 -13.49 -6.57 -6.99
C LYS A 79 -14.22 -6.85 -8.30
N GLU A 80 -14.87 -5.87 -8.90
CA GLU A 80 -15.48 -5.97 -10.23
C GLU A 80 -14.47 -6.43 -11.29
N HIS A 81 -13.17 -6.15 -11.06
CA HIS A 81 -12.06 -6.54 -11.91
C HIS A 81 -11.23 -7.71 -11.35
N GLY A 82 -11.73 -8.39 -10.31
CA GLY A 82 -11.11 -9.58 -9.74
C GLY A 82 -9.97 -9.31 -8.74
N VAL A 83 -9.77 -8.07 -8.30
CA VAL A 83 -8.78 -7.73 -7.27
C VAL A 83 -9.44 -7.68 -5.90
N LEU A 84 -8.88 -8.42 -4.95
CA LEU A 84 -9.34 -8.44 -3.55
C LEU A 84 -8.21 -8.00 -2.63
N PHE A 85 -8.48 -6.97 -1.82
CA PHE A 85 -7.60 -6.57 -0.73
C PHE A 85 -7.77 -7.52 0.46
N ASP A 86 -6.66 -7.95 1.04
CA ASP A 86 -6.66 -8.84 2.19
C ASP A 86 -7.04 -8.08 3.47
N LYS A 87 -6.64 -6.81 3.56
CA LYS A 87 -7.03 -5.93 4.68
C LYS A 87 -6.79 -4.45 4.40
N ILE A 88 -7.59 -3.61 5.07
CA ILE A 88 -7.40 -2.16 5.13
C ILE A 88 -7.10 -1.76 6.58
N TYR A 89 -6.02 -1.02 6.78
CA TYR A 89 -5.63 -0.46 8.05
C TYR A 89 -5.61 1.07 7.96
N VAL A 90 -6.24 1.71 8.94
CA VAL A 90 -6.47 3.17 8.95
C VAL A 90 -5.83 3.78 10.20
N CYS A 91 -5.13 4.89 10.01
CA CYS A 91 -4.79 5.81 11.08
C CYS A 91 -5.74 7.03 11.05
N PRO A 92 -6.66 7.20 12.02
CA PRO A 92 -7.60 8.33 12.04
C PRO A 92 -7.01 9.62 12.64
N HIS A 93 -5.80 9.53 13.20
CA HIS A 93 -5.18 10.58 14.01
C HIS A 93 -4.52 11.70 13.19
N ARG A 94 -4.36 12.85 13.84
CA ARG A 94 -3.52 13.97 13.39
C ARG A 94 -2.07 13.79 13.83
N ASP A 95 -1.20 14.67 13.34
CA ASP A 95 0.22 14.67 13.69
C ASP A 95 0.44 14.94 15.20
N GLU A 96 -0.41 15.78 15.79
CA GLU A 96 -0.29 16.21 17.19
C GLU A 96 -0.76 15.15 18.21
N ASP A 97 -1.52 14.16 17.76
CA ASP A 97 -2.11 13.14 18.64
C ASP A 97 -1.08 12.10 19.12
N ARG A 98 0.18 12.16 18.63
CA ARG A 98 1.32 11.31 19.04
C ARG A 98 1.04 9.81 19.02
N CYS A 99 0.18 9.37 18.10
CA CYS A 99 -0.08 7.95 17.90
C CYS A 99 1.14 7.22 17.29
N THR A 100 1.13 5.89 17.32
CA THR A 100 2.20 5.07 16.71
C THR A 100 1.88 4.62 15.29
N CYS A 101 0.64 4.81 14.83
CA CYS A 101 0.16 4.27 13.56
C CYS A 101 0.27 5.24 12.39
N ARG A 102 0.31 6.56 12.63
CA ARG A 102 0.33 7.55 11.55
C ARG A 102 1.66 7.48 10.79
N LYS A 103 1.61 7.20 9.48
CA LYS A 103 2.79 7.31 8.61
C LYS A 103 3.36 8.73 8.76
N PRO A 104 4.69 8.91 8.95
CA PRO A 104 5.77 8.00 8.56
C PRO A 104 6.12 6.90 9.57
N LEU A 105 5.37 6.76 10.67
CA LEU A 105 5.59 5.66 11.60
C LEU A 105 5.12 4.32 11.00
N PRO A 106 5.83 3.21 11.26
CA PRO A 106 5.53 1.90 10.69
C PRO A 106 4.37 1.16 11.40
N GLY A 107 3.64 1.80 12.33
CA GLY A 107 2.73 1.11 13.23
C GLY A 107 1.60 0.34 12.53
N LEU A 108 1.06 0.85 11.42
CA LEU A 108 0.05 0.11 10.63
C LEU A 108 0.67 -1.10 9.92
N ILE A 109 1.90 -0.98 9.42
CA ILE A 109 2.61 -2.09 8.76
C ILE A 109 2.90 -3.20 9.79
N PHE A 110 3.40 -2.85 10.99
CA PHE A 110 3.61 -3.84 12.04
C PHE A 110 2.32 -4.47 12.57
N LYS A 111 1.23 -3.69 12.64
CA LYS A 111 -0.08 -4.23 12.97
C LYS A 111 -0.52 -5.26 11.93
N ALA A 112 -0.39 -4.93 10.65
CA ALA A 112 -0.68 -5.84 9.55
C ALA A 112 0.18 -7.09 9.60
N ALA A 113 1.49 -6.95 9.81
CA ALA A 113 2.41 -8.06 9.83
C ALA A 113 2.12 -9.07 10.94
N ARG A 114 1.76 -8.59 12.13
CA ARG A 114 1.36 -9.47 13.24
C ARG A 114 0.02 -10.15 12.99
N GLU A 115 -0.96 -9.45 12.42
CA GLU A 115 -2.32 -9.97 12.25
C GLU A 115 -2.48 -10.91 11.03
N LEU A 116 -1.57 -10.80 10.05
CA LEU A 116 -1.61 -11.56 8.80
C LEU A 116 -0.38 -12.45 8.61
N ASP A 117 0.43 -12.63 9.66
CA ASP A 117 1.67 -13.41 9.64
C ASP A 117 2.60 -13.05 8.47
N ILE A 118 2.85 -11.74 8.25
CA ILE A 118 3.67 -11.24 7.13
C ILE A 118 5.14 -11.12 7.53
N ASP A 119 6.03 -11.57 6.66
CA ASP A 119 7.44 -11.21 6.69
C ASP A 119 7.67 -9.89 5.94
N VAL A 120 7.91 -8.83 6.72
CA VAL A 120 8.12 -7.48 6.18
C VAL A 120 9.40 -7.40 5.33
N SER A 121 10.41 -8.23 5.61
CA SER A 121 11.72 -8.17 4.94
C SER A 121 11.69 -8.63 3.47
N VAL A 122 10.63 -9.35 3.08
CA VAL A 122 10.32 -9.76 1.71
C VAL A 122 9.09 -9.04 1.14
N SER A 123 8.59 -8.03 1.86
CA SER A 123 7.43 -7.24 1.49
C SER A 123 7.81 -5.86 0.96
N PHE A 124 6.86 -5.19 0.34
CA PHE A 124 7.08 -3.92 -0.36
C PHE A 124 6.11 -2.84 0.13
N MET A 125 6.52 -1.58 0.05
CA MET A 125 5.63 -0.43 0.27
C MET A 125 5.50 0.37 -1.02
N ILE A 126 4.28 0.74 -1.39
CA ILE A 126 3.99 1.61 -2.53
C ILE A 126 3.12 2.77 -2.06
N GLY A 127 3.54 4.00 -2.32
CA GLY A 127 2.75 5.19 -2.02
C GLY A 127 3.20 6.42 -2.81
N ASN A 128 2.45 7.51 -2.71
CA ASN A 128 2.71 8.75 -3.43
C ASN A 128 3.42 9.82 -2.59
N SER A 129 3.65 9.55 -1.30
CA SER A 129 4.27 10.51 -0.39
C SER A 129 5.55 9.97 0.24
N ARG A 130 6.44 10.88 0.65
CA ARG A 130 7.64 10.51 1.43
C ARG A 130 7.28 9.86 2.76
N SER A 131 6.08 10.13 3.28
CA SER A 131 5.58 9.54 4.50
C SER A 131 5.40 8.02 4.36
N ASP A 132 4.88 7.59 3.22
CA ASP A 132 4.67 6.18 2.88
C ASP A 132 5.98 5.43 2.83
N VAL A 133 6.91 5.98 2.05
CA VAL A 133 8.25 5.43 1.88
C VAL A 133 8.96 5.31 3.22
N HIS A 134 8.94 6.37 4.05
CA HIS A 134 9.58 6.33 5.37
C HIS A 134 8.93 5.30 6.31
N ALA A 135 7.62 5.07 6.22
CA ALA A 135 6.97 4.02 6.98
C ALA A 135 7.46 2.63 6.55
N GLY A 136 7.58 2.39 5.24
CA GLY A 136 8.12 1.14 4.72
C GLY A 136 9.59 0.91 5.07
N ILE A 137 10.44 1.95 4.96
CA ILE A 137 11.85 1.90 5.41
C ILE A 137 11.92 1.56 6.90
N SER A 138 11.15 2.26 7.73
CA SER A 138 11.15 2.06 9.19
C SER A 138 10.62 0.69 9.59
N ALA A 139 9.74 0.10 8.76
CA ALA A 139 9.22 -1.25 8.96
C ALA A 139 10.21 -2.34 8.50
N GLY A 140 11.16 -1.99 7.63
CA GLY A 140 12.11 -2.93 7.04
C GLY A 140 11.63 -3.59 5.75
N CYS A 141 10.76 -2.92 4.98
CA CYS A 141 10.36 -3.39 3.65
C CYS A 141 11.58 -3.55 2.73
N LYS A 142 11.53 -4.56 1.85
CA LYS A 142 12.61 -4.89 0.90
C LYS A 142 12.91 -3.72 -0.04
N LEU A 143 11.86 -3.16 -0.65
CA LEU A 143 11.90 -1.94 -1.45
C LEU A 143 10.66 -1.09 -1.18
N ASN A 144 10.84 0.22 -1.36
CA ASN A 144 9.81 1.22 -1.17
C ASN A 144 9.66 2.04 -2.46
N PHE A 145 8.43 2.21 -2.93
CA PHE A 145 8.16 2.88 -4.20
C PHE A 145 7.44 4.20 -3.96
N LEU A 146 8.02 5.27 -4.50
CA LEU A 146 7.42 6.61 -4.52
C LEU A 146 6.83 6.87 -5.91
N ILE A 147 5.50 6.98 -5.99
CA ILE A 147 4.79 7.24 -7.25
C ILE A 147 4.72 8.74 -7.54
N GLY A 148 4.68 9.09 -8.83
CA GLY A 148 4.45 10.47 -9.28
C GLY A 148 5.72 11.33 -9.31
N ALA A 149 6.88 10.71 -9.14
CA ALA A 149 8.18 11.34 -9.34
C ALA A 149 8.81 10.84 -10.66
N GLU A 150 9.71 11.62 -11.25
CA GLU A 150 10.50 11.15 -12.38
C GLU A 150 11.23 9.85 -12.00
N LYS A 151 11.23 8.88 -12.91
CA LYS A 151 11.82 7.56 -12.69
C LYS A 151 13.28 7.74 -12.25
N GLY A 152 13.55 7.37 -11.01
CA GLY A 152 14.82 7.61 -10.34
C GLY A 152 15.71 6.39 -10.34
N SER A 153 16.96 6.57 -9.92
CA SER A 153 17.79 5.46 -9.48
C SER A 153 17.40 5.01 -8.08
N LEU A 154 17.71 3.75 -7.74
CA LEU A 154 17.55 3.23 -6.39
C LEU A 154 18.39 4.06 -5.41
N SER A 155 17.74 4.65 -4.41
CA SER A 155 18.40 5.40 -3.35
C SER A 155 19.05 4.47 -2.31
N LYS A 156 19.88 5.04 -1.44
CA LYS A 156 20.56 4.30 -0.35
C LYS A 156 19.61 3.70 0.70
N ASP A 157 18.38 4.21 0.78
CA ASP A 157 17.35 3.76 1.71
C ASP A 157 16.35 2.77 1.07
N ASN A 158 16.76 2.10 -0.01
CA ASN A 158 15.94 1.14 -0.74
C ASN A 158 14.63 1.74 -1.31
N THR A 159 14.68 3.01 -1.70
CA THR A 159 13.56 3.71 -2.34
C THR A 159 13.77 3.83 -3.84
N LEU A 160 12.72 3.59 -4.62
CA LEU A 160 12.70 3.84 -6.04
C LEU A 160 11.53 4.75 -6.41
N SER A 161 11.83 5.83 -7.13
CA SER A 161 10.80 6.66 -7.76
C SER A 161 10.31 6.00 -9.04
N VAL A 162 9.00 5.88 -9.20
CA VAL A 162 8.34 5.25 -10.34
C VAL A 162 7.17 6.11 -10.83
N GLY A 163 6.73 5.90 -12.08
CA GLY A 163 5.64 6.67 -12.67
C GLY A 163 4.26 6.24 -12.17
N SER A 164 4.09 4.95 -11.86
CA SER A 164 2.80 4.36 -11.48
C SER A 164 2.96 3.17 -10.53
N VAL A 165 1.83 2.65 -10.00
CA VAL A 165 1.80 1.36 -9.31
C VAL A 165 2.15 0.21 -10.27
N GLY A 166 1.80 0.32 -11.56
CA GLY A 166 2.17 -0.66 -12.58
C GLY A 166 3.68 -0.84 -12.69
N ASP A 167 4.41 0.27 -12.78
CA ASP A 167 5.89 0.26 -12.80
C ASP A 167 6.48 -0.41 -11.55
N ALA A 168 5.91 -0.15 -10.37
CA ALA A 168 6.33 -0.79 -9.13
C ALA A 168 6.07 -2.29 -9.15
N ALA A 169 4.88 -2.72 -9.60
CA ALA A 169 4.50 -4.12 -9.68
C ALA A 169 5.40 -4.92 -10.63
N GLU A 170 5.74 -4.37 -11.80
CA GLU A 170 6.68 -5.01 -12.74
C GLU A 170 8.04 -5.28 -12.08
N ILE A 171 8.54 -4.32 -11.31
CA ILE A 171 9.82 -4.43 -10.61
C ILE A 171 9.71 -5.47 -9.48
N ILE A 172 8.64 -5.44 -8.70
CA ILE A 172 8.38 -6.43 -7.64
C ILE A 172 8.40 -7.84 -8.22
N LEU A 173 7.64 -8.08 -9.29
CA LEU A 173 7.54 -9.39 -9.94
C LEU A 173 8.88 -9.85 -10.54
N THR A 174 9.70 -8.93 -11.05
CA THR A 174 11.05 -9.24 -11.55
C THR A 174 12.01 -9.63 -10.42
N VAL A 175 11.94 -8.93 -9.29
CA VAL A 175 12.78 -9.18 -8.09
C VAL A 175 12.35 -10.44 -7.35
N ASP A 176 11.09 -10.81 -7.43
CA ASP A 176 10.52 -12.03 -6.86
C ASP A 176 10.84 -13.26 -7.75
N GLY A 177 10.62 -13.15 -9.06
CA GLY A 177 10.86 -14.25 -10.01
C GLY A 177 12.33 -14.60 -10.25
N THR A 178 13.28 -13.74 -9.86
CA THR A 178 14.71 -14.12 -9.81
C THR A 178 15.00 -15.13 -8.70
N PHE A 179 14.14 -15.25 -7.68
CA PHE A 179 14.31 -16.19 -6.57
C PHE A 179 13.88 -17.62 -6.93
N ASP A 180 12.77 -17.79 -7.66
CA ASP A 180 12.29 -19.11 -8.11
C ASP A 180 13.30 -19.84 -9.01
N LYS A 181 14.10 -19.09 -9.78
CA LYS A 181 15.17 -19.66 -10.62
C LYS A 181 16.43 -20.06 -9.85
N MET A 182 16.61 -19.56 -8.62
CA MET A 182 17.74 -19.93 -7.76
C MET A 182 17.40 -21.12 -6.84
N GLU A 183 16.15 -21.28 -6.41
CA GLU A 183 15.73 -22.43 -5.60
C GLU A 183 15.47 -23.71 -6.42
N SER A 184 15.23 -23.59 -7.74
CA SER A 184 15.09 -24.75 -8.64
C SER A 184 16.41 -25.33 -9.15
N GLN A 185 17.56 -24.89 -8.60
CA GLN A 185 18.89 -25.39 -8.93
C GLN A 185 19.64 -26.00 -7.72
N GLN A 186 18.95 -26.43 -6.66
CA GLN A 186 19.57 -27.13 -5.53
C GLN A 186 19.02 -28.52 -5.29
#